data_AF-A0A1F5SC72-F1
#
_entry.id   AF-A0A1F5SC72-F1
#
_cell.length_a   1.000
_cell.length_b   1.000
_cell.length_c   1.000
_cell.angle_alpha   90.00
_cell.angle_beta   90.00
_cell.angle_gamma   90.00
#
_symmetry.space_group_name_H-M   'P 1'
#
loop_
_entity.id
_entity.type
_entity.pdbx_description
1 polymer ?
#
loop_
_entity_poly.entity_id
_entity_poly.type
_entity_poly.pdbx_seq_one_letter_code
_entity_poly.pdbx_strand_id
1 'polypeptide(L)'
;MEEASVAIDLVGATGCYATGKPDDLKIQFNFIGRISNGEPKLASKEDQESRGEDIREIKWFGKDQLNQMSKEDFISEKVFIMVSDWLKGEDHPLSILKQYKKG
;
A
#
# COMPACT_ATOMS: atom_id res chain seq x y z
N MET A 1 -1.98 7.68 -8.72
CA MET A 1 -2.98 8.23 -9.66
C MET A 1 -4.06 7.21 -9.97
N GLU A 2 -3.70 5.94 -10.23
CA GLU A 2 -4.63 4.94 -10.77
C GLU A 2 -5.79 4.58 -9.84
N GLU A 3 -5.57 4.17 -8.57
CA GLU A 3 -6.66 3.63 -7.73
C GLU A 3 -7.45 4.70 -6.93
N ALA A 4 -6.76 5.72 -6.41
CA ALA A 4 -7.36 6.72 -5.50
C ALA A 4 -7.42 8.14 -6.08
N SER A 5 -7.12 8.32 -7.37
CA SER A 5 -7.14 9.62 -8.05
C SER A 5 -6.22 10.70 -7.45
N VAL A 6 -5.21 10.29 -6.67
CA VAL A 6 -4.25 11.18 -6.00
C VAL A 6 -2.83 11.02 -6.54
N ALA A 7 -2.08 12.12 -6.54
CA ALA A 7 -0.63 12.11 -6.68
C ALA A 7 0.00 11.85 -5.31
N ILE A 8 0.99 10.96 -5.28
CA ILE A 8 1.64 10.52 -4.04
C ILE A 8 3.15 10.74 -4.18
N ASP A 9 3.72 11.46 -3.23
CA ASP A 9 5.16 11.53 -3.03
C ASP A 9 5.56 10.41 -2.06
N LEU A 10 6.48 9.55 -2.47
CA LEU A 10 7.03 8.54 -1.58
C LEU A 10 7.95 9.21 -0.57
N VAL A 11 7.75 8.93 0.72
CA VAL A 11 8.53 9.51 1.82
C VAL A 11 9.34 8.47 2.60
N GLY A 12 8.96 7.19 2.49
CA GLY A 12 9.62 6.09 3.18
C GLY A 12 9.10 4.74 2.71
N ALA A 13 9.57 3.68 3.33
CA ALA A 13 9.13 2.31 3.11
C ALA A 13 8.89 1.61 4.44
N THR A 14 7.81 0.84 4.56
CA THR A 14 7.62 0.00 5.75
C THR A 14 8.44 -1.28 5.66
N GLY A 15 8.85 -1.68 4.45
CA GLY A 15 9.75 -2.82 4.25
C GLY A 15 9.51 -3.60 2.97
N CYS A 16 10.18 -4.75 2.91
CA CYS A 16 10.05 -5.76 1.85
C CYS A 16 9.61 -7.07 2.48
N TYR A 17 8.45 -7.57 2.06
CA TYR A 17 7.83 -8.76 2.60
C TYR A 17 7.87 -9.87 1.57
N ALA A 18 8.26 -11.06 2.00
CA ALA A 18 8.30 -12.24 1.15
C ALA A 18 7.33 -13.29 1.69
N THR A 19 6.57 -13.91 0.79
CA THR A 19 5.62 -14.97 1.13
C THR A 19 5.70 -16.08 0.09
N GLY A 20 5.44 -17.32 0.50
CA GLY A 20 5.47 -18.47 -0.39
C GLY A 20 6.68 -19.35 -0.17
N LYS A 21 6.81 -20.37 -1.02
CA LYS A 21 7.94 -21.31 -1.01
C LYS A 21 9.04 -20.79 -1.93
N PRO A 22 10.28 -21.32 -1.84
CA PRO A 22 11.39 -20.87 -2.69
C PRO A 22 11.11 -20.94 -4.21
N ASP A 23 10.23 -21.84 -4.65
CA ASP A 23 9.80 -22.05 -6.03
C ASP A 23 8.62 -21.16 -6.47
N ASP A 24 7.90 -20.54 -5.53
CA ASP A 24 6.80 -19.60 -5.78
C ASP A 24 6.88 -18.42 -4.79
N LEU A 25 8.02 -17.73 -4.81
CA LEU A 25 8.29 -16.62 -3.91
C LEU A 25 7.62 -15.34 -4.43
N LYS A 26 6.71 -14.79 -3.62
CA LYS A 26 6.08 -13.49 -3.89
C LYS A 26 6.72 -12.43 -3.01
N ILE A 27 7.23 -11.39 -3.64
CA ILE A 27 7.89 -10.25 -2.98
C ILE A 27 6.98 -9.03 -3.10
N GLN A 28 6.76 -8.35 -1.99
CA GLN A 28 5.97 -7.13 -1.90
C GLN A 28 6.81 -6.01 -1.28
N PHE A 29 6.91 -4.89 -1.97
CA PHE A 29 7.52 -3.66 -1.47
C PHE A 29 6.42 -2.72 -1.01
N ASN A 30 6.51 -2.26 0.24
CA ASN A 30 5.50 -1.40 0.85
C ASN A 30 6.08 -0.02 1.13
N PHE A 31 5.35 1.00 0.69
CA PHE A 31 5.79 2.38 0.73
C PHE A 31 4.89 3.25 1.60
N ILE A 32 5.52 4.21 2.28
CA ILE A 32 4.83 5.30 2.95
C ILE A 32 4.77 6.45 1.95
N GLY A 33 3.55 6.85 1.60
CA GLY A 33 3.27 7.94 0.68
C GLY A 33 2.63 9.13 1.40
N ARG A 34 2.89 10.33 0.89
CA ARG A 34 2.14 11.54 1.23
C ARG A 34 1.38 12.00 0.00
N ILE A 35 0.10 12.30 0.15
CA ILE A 35 -0.68 12.93 -0.93
C ILE A 35 -0.07 14.31 -1.19
N SER A 36 0.41 14.53 -2.42
CA SER A 36 0.98 15.80 -2.85
C SER A 36 0.00 16.63 -3.68
N ASN A 37 -0.97 15.99 -4.33
CA ASN A 37 -2.04 16.65 -5.06
C ASN A 37 -3.28 15.77 -5.21
N GLY A 38 -4.45 16.41 -5.32
CA GLY A 38 -5.75 15.75 -5.47
C GLY A 38 -6.42 15.39 -4.15
N GLU A 39 -7.62 14.81 -4.27
CA GLU A 39 -8.41 14.29 -3.15
C GLU A 39 -8.78 12.83 -3.46
N PRO A 40 -8.78 11.92 -2.46
CA PRO A 40 -9.17 10.54 -2.70
C PRO A 40 -10.58 10.44 -3.24
N LYS A 41 -10.71 9.92 -4.45
CA LYS A 41 -11.98 9.68 -5.14
C LYS A 41 -11.89 8.34 -5.84
N LEU A 42 -13.02 7.63 -5.85
CA LEU A 42 -13.14 6.40 -6.62
C LEU A 42 -12.84 6.68 -8.09
N ALA A 43 -12.05 5.80 -8.71
CA ALA A 43 -11.93 5.77 -10.15
C ALA A 43 -13.31 5.58 -10.80
N SER A 44 -13.45 6.02 -12.06
CA SER A 44 -14.69 5.81 -12.80
C SER A 44 -15.01 4.32 -12.92
N LYS A 45 -16.28 3.95 -13.12
CA LYS A 45 -16.65 2.53 -13.30
C LYS A 45 -15.92 1.90 -14.48
N GLU A 46 -15.77 2.65 -15.57
CA GLU A 46 -15.05 2.20 -16.77
C GLU A 46 -13.57 1.92 -16.46
N ASP A 47 -12.90 2.80 -15.69
CA ASP A 47 -11.52 2.59 -15.27
C ASP A 47 -11.36 1.37 -14.36
N GLN A 48 -12.26 1.20 -13.39
CA GLN A 48 -12.24 0.05 -12.48
C GLN A 48 -12.48 -1.27 -13.23
N GLU A 49 -13.48 -1.30 -14.13
CA GLU A 49 -13.80 -2.46 -14.97
C GLU A 49 -12.60 -2.85 -15.86
N SER A 50 -11.92 -1.86 -16.46
CA SER A 50 -10.75 -2.10 -17.30
C SER A 50 -9.57 -2.75 -16.55
N ARG A 51 -9.53 -2.61 -15.22
CA ARG A 51 -8.49 -3.13 -14.32
C ARG A 51 -8.92 -4.36 -13.52
N GLY A 52 -10.19 -4.76 -13.64
CA GLY A 52 -10.76 -5.84 -12.82
C GLY A 52 -10.93 -5.47 -11.35
N GLU A 53 -11.13 -4.19 -11.05
CA GLU A 53 -11.36 -3.65 -9.70
C GLU A 53 -12.87 -3.54 -9.40
N ASP A 54 -13.28 -3.78 -8.14
CA ASP A 54 -14.64 -3.51 -7.61
C ASP A 54 -14.54 -2.70 -6.31
N ILE A 55 -13.98 -1.49 -6.39
CA ILE A 55 -13.78 -0.60 -5.24
C ILE A 55 -15.08 0.16 -4.99
N ARG A 56 -15.74 -0.17 -3.87
CA ARG A 56 -17.04 0.40 -3.50
C ARG A 56 -16.95 1.69 -2.71
N GLU A 57 -15.89 1.84 -1.93
CA GLU A 57 -15.70 2.99 -1.05
C GLU A 57 -14.21 3.28 -0.80
N ILE A 58 -13.92 4.55 -0.53
CA ILE A 58 -12.63 5.02 -0.02
C ILE A 58 -12.91 5.76 1.28
N LYS A 59 -12.16 5.41 2.33
CA LYS A 59 -12.30 5.99 3.67
C LYS A 59 -10.95 6.32 4.25
N TRP A 60 -10.93 7.37 5.07
CA TRP A 60 -9.80 7.71 5.91
C TRP A 60 -9.97 7.05 7.27
N PHE A 61 -8.89 6.43 7.75
CA PHE A 61 -8.82 5.85 9.09
C PHE A 61 -7.75 6.56 9.91
N GLY A 62 -8.10 6.96 11.13
CA GLY A 62 -7.13 7.38 12.13
C GLY A 62 -6.33 6.20 12.67
N LYS A 63 -5.14 6.46 13.23
CA LYS A 63 -4.30 5.41 13.82
C LYS A 63 -5.02 4.62 14.92
N ASP A 64 -5.81 5.29 15.75
CA ASP A 64 -6.58 4.64 16.82
C ASP A 64 -7.63 3.67 16.27
N GLN A 65 -8.24 3.99 15.13
CA GLN A 65 -9.19 3.10 14.47
C GLN A 65 -8.47 1.89 13.89
N LEU A 66 -7.32 2.09 13.24
CA LEU A 66 -6.52 0.99 12.68
C LEU A 66 -6.01 0.05 13.78
N ASN A 67 -5.65 0.57 14.96
CA ASN A 67 -5.24 -0.24 16.12
C ASN A 67 -6.36 -1.13 16.68
N GLN A 68 -7.62 -0.84 16.37
CA GLN A 68 -8.78 -1.61 16.82
C GLN A 68 -9.23 -2.67 15.80
N MET A 69 -8.73 -2.61 14.57
CA MET A 69 -9.09 -3.55 13.52
C MET A 69 -8.41 -4.89 13.71
N SER A 70 -9.13 -5.97 13.43
CA SER A 70 -8.57 -7.33 13.43
C SER A 70 -8.01 -7.69 12.05
N LYS A 71 -7.29 -8.81 11.97
CA LYS A 71 -6.73 -9.32 10.72
C LYS A 71 -7.80 -9.56 9.65
N GLU A 72 -9.00 -9.96 10.08
CA GLU A 72 -10.15 -10.29 9.22
C GLU A 72 -10.77 -9.06 8.57
N ASP A 73 -10.53 -7.85 9.11
CA ASP A 73 -10.98 -6.59 8.52
C ASP A 73 -10.16 -6.18 7.29
N PHE A 74 -9.03 -6.85 7.03
CA PHE A 74 -8.14 -6.55 5.92
C PHE A 74 -8.32 -7.56 4.78
N ILE A 75 -8.17 -7.07 3.54
CA ILE A 75 -8.24 -7.90 2.33
C ILE A 75 -7.21 -9.05 2.29
N SER A 76 -6.11 -8.91 3.05
CA SER A 76 -5.15 -9.98 3.23
C SER A 76 -4.30 -9.80 4.49
N GLU A 77 -3.75 -10.91 4.96
CA GLU A 77 -2.77 -10.94 6.06
C GLU A 77 -1.57 -10.01 5.81
N LYS A 78 -1.12 -9.88 4.56
CA LYS A 78 0.05 -9.05 4.22
C LYS A 78 -0.22 -7.57 4.46
N VAL A 79 -1.43 -7.11 4.14
CA VAL A 79 -1.84 -5.72 4.37
C VAL A 79 -1.98 -5.47 5.86
N PHE A 80 -2.56 -6.40 6.62
CA PHE A 80 -2.64 -6.32 8.08
C PHE A 80 -1.25 -6.20 8.73
N ILE A 81 -0.30 -7.05 8.32
CA ILE A 81 1.08 -7.02 8.82
C ILE A 81 1.73 -5.68 8.50
N MET A 82 1.66 -5.23 7.24
CA MET A 82 2.21 -3.94 6.80
C MET A 82 1.67 -2.76 7.63
N VAL A 83 0.35 -2.69 7.83
CA VAL A 83 -0.26 -1.61 8.62
C VAL A 83 0.15 -1.70 10.09
N SER A 84 0.22 -2.91 10.64
CA SER A 84 0.68 -3.14 12.02
C SER A 84 2.12 -2.70 12.24
N ASP A 85 3.02 -3.00 11.29
CA ASP A 85 4.43 -2.60 11.36
C ASP A 85 4.57 -1.07 11.27
N TRP A 86 3.82 -0.44 10.36
CA TRP A 86 3.76 1.03 10.29
C TRP A 86 3.25 1.65 11.60
N LEU A 87 2.24 1.06 12.24
CA LEU A 87 1.72 1.54 13.53
C LEU A 87 2.74 1.42 14.67
N LYS A 88 3.63 0.41 14.61
CA LYS A 88 4.76 0.24 15.55
C LYS A 88 5.94 1.17 15.28
N GLY A 89 5.91 1.91 14.17
CA GLY A 89 6.96 2.86 13.78
C GLY A 89 8.03 2.27 12.87
N GLU A 90 7.76 1.13 12.22
CA GLU A 90 8.66 0.64 11.17
C GLU A 90 8.64 1.62 9.98
N ASP A 91 9.79 2.24 9.76
CA ASP A 91 10.04 3.19 8.70
C ASP A 91 11.49 3.07 8.24
N HIS A 92 11.67 2.91 6.94
CA HIS A 92 12.96 2.79 6.29
C HIS A 92 13.12 3.85 5.21
N PRO A 93 14.33 4.44 5.09
CA PRO A 93 14.57 5.43 4.05
C PRO A 93 14.49 4.79 2.67
N LEU A 94 13.92 5.50 1.69
CA LEU A 94 13.80 5.02 0.31
C LEU A 94 15.14 4.62 -0.33
N SER A 95 16.26 5.13 0.19
CA SER A 95 17.61 4.80 -0.26
C SER A 95 17.98 3.32 -0.11
N ILE A 96 17.21 2.53 0.65
CA ILE A 96 17.37 1.07 0.67
C ILE A 96 17.10 0.44 -0.70
N LEU A 97 16.23 1.07 -1.51
CA LEU A 97 15.94 0.65 -2.87
C LEU A 97 16.87 1.35 -3.83
N LYS A 98 17.66 0.57 -4.56
CA LYS A 98 18.57 1.07 -5.58
C LYS A 98 18.09 0.63 -6.95
N GLN A 99 17.83 1.60 -7.82
CA GLN A 99 17.60 1.32 -9.23
C GLN A 99 18.97 1.30 -9.94
N TYR A 100 19.32 0.17 -10.54
CA TYR A 100 20.44 0.09 -11.47
C TYR A 100 19.92 0.16 -12.90
N LYS A 101 20.45 1.08 -13.71
CA LYS A 101 20.22 1.09 -15.16
C LYS A 101 21.33 0.29 -15.83
N LYS A 102 20.94 -0.76 -16.55
CA LYS A 102 21.87 -1.47 -17.44
C LYS A 102 22.12 -0.56 -18.65
N GLY A 103 23.39 -0.21 -18.88
CA GLY A 103 23.83 0.52 -20.07
C GLY A 103 23.79 -0.34 -21.32
#